data_AF-A0A4V2SJL5-F1
#
_entry.id   AF-A0A4V2SJL5-F1
#
_cell.length_a   1.000
_cell.length_b   1.000
_cell.length_c   1.000
_cell.angle_alpha   90.00
_cell.angle_beta   90.00
_cell.angle_gamma   90.00
#
_symmetry.space_group_name_H-M   'P 1'
#
loop_
_entity.id
_entity.type
_entity.pdbx_description
1 polymer ?
#
loop_
_entity_poly.entity_id
_entity_poly.type
_entity_poly.pdbx_seq_one_letter_code
_entity_poly.pdbx_strand_id
1 'polypeptide(L)' 'MSENNDLAPIRLIQYSHGAGCGCKLSPKILEQILRSEQAKFFDPNLIVGHETKDDAAVYDVGHGMGIISTTDFFYAYCR' A
#
# COMPACT_ATOMS: atom_id res chain seq x y z
N MET A 1 -29.40 -25.50 -22.99
CA MET A 1 -28.63 -24.26 -23.11
C MET A 1 -29.58 -23.13 -22.72
N SER A 2 -29.54 -22.69 -21.47
CA SER A 2 -30.30 -21.52 -21.00
C SER A 2 -29.31 -20.62 -20.31
N GLU A 3 -28.75 -19.68 -21.08
CA GLU A 3 -27.91 -18.61 -20.56
C GLU A 3 -28.81 -17.63 -19.81
N ASN A 4 -28.82 -17.74 -18.48
CA ASN A 4 -29.48 -16.78 -17.61
C ASN A 4 -28.61 -15.52 -17.52
N ASN A 5 -28.93 -14.53 -18.35
CA ASN A 5 -28.26 -13.23 -18.34
C ASN A 5 -28.99 -12.24 -17.43
N ASP A 6 -29.08 -12.56 -16.14
CA ASP A 6 -29.58 -11.65 -15.08
C ASP A 6 -28.41 -11.02 -14.32
N LEU A 7 -27.51 -10.34 -15.04
CA LEU A 7 -26.43 -9.59 -14.41
C LEU A 7 -26.88 -8.15 -14.19
N ALA A 8 -27.63 -7.92 -13.11
CA ALA A 8 -27.77 -6.57 -12.57
C ALA A 8 -26.34 -5.96 -12.44
N PRO A 9 -26.12 -4.72 -12.87
CA PRO A 9 -24.78 -4.17 -12.98
C PRO A 9 -24.07 -4.21 -11.61
N ILE A 10 -22.99 -4.98 -11.52
CA ILE A 10 -22.17 -5.12 -10.30
C ILE A 10 -21.50 -3.77 -10.04
N ARG A 11 -21.90 -3.09 -8.96
CA ARG A 11 -21.30 -1.82 -8.55
C ARG A 11 -20.19 -2.11 -7.54
N LEU A 12 -18.93 -2.11 -7.98
CA LEU A 12 -17.78 -2.36 -7.09
C LEU A 12 -17.72 -1.37 -5.90
N ILE A 13 -18.24 -0.16 -6.08
CA ILE A 13 -18.34 0.89 -5.05
C ILE A 13 -19.22 0.44 -3.86
N GLN A 14 -20.19 -0.46 -4.06
CA GLN A 14 -21.08 -0.93 -2.97
C GLN A 14 -20.34 -1.74 -1.89
N TYR A 15 -19.13 -2.23 -2.21
CA TYR A 15 -18.28 -2.98 -1.29
C TYR A 15 -17.32 -2.07 -0.52
N SER A 16 -17.26 -0.77 -0.84
CA SER A 16 -16.44 0.22 -0.15
C SER A 16 -17.33 1.06 0.79
N HIS A 17 -17.39 0.68 2.06
CA HIS A 17 -18.21 1.36 3.08
C HIS A 17 -17.64 2.71 3.55
N GLY A 18 -16.68 3.28 2.82
CA GLY A 18 -15.86 4.42 3.26
C GLY A 18 -16.24 5.77 2.61
N ALA A 19 -16.20 6.81 3.42
CA ALA A 19 -16.45 8.20 3.05
C ALA A 19 -15.23 8.84 2.36
N GLY A 20 -15.39 9.17 1.08
CA GLY A 20 -14.67 10.21 0.36
C GLY A 20 -13.21 9.96 0.00
N CYS A 21 -12.65 10.95 -0.70
CA CYS A 21 -11.28 11.13 -1.23
C CYS A 21 -10.10 10.72 -0.32
N GLY A 22 -10.31 10.26 0.91
CA GLY A 22 -9.29 10.12 1.96
C GLY A 22 -9.22 8.77 2.64
N CYS A 23 -9.58 7.65 2.00
CA CYS A 23 -9.52 6.31 2.61
C CYS A 23 -8.10 5.77 2.90
N LYS A 24 -7.08 6.65 2.92
CA LYS A 24 -5.74 6.36 3.42
C LYS A 24 -5.71 6.53 4.94
N LEU A 25 -5.05 5.61 5.64
CA LEU A 25 -4.76 5.79 7.07
C LEU A 25 -3.98 7.10 7.27
N SER A 26 -4.36 7.87 8.30
CA SER A 26 -3.60 9.06 8.70
C SER A 26 -2.14 8.67 8.96
N PRO A 27 -1.15 9.49 8.53
CA PRO A 27 0.27 9.22 8.79
C PRO A 27 0.58 8.96 10.27
N LYS A 28 -0.16 9.61 11.18
CA LYS A 28 0.00 9.44 12.63
C LYS A 28 -0.46 8.06 13.09
N ILE A 29 -1.56 7.55 12.53
CA ILE A 29 -2.09 6.21 12.85
C ILE A 29 -1.21 5.14 12.22
N LEU A 30 -0.76 5.37 10.98
CA LEU A 30 0.17 4.49 10.28
C LEU A 30 1.48 4.34 11.08
N GLU A 31 2.04 5.44 11.60
CA GLU A 31 3.22 5.39 12.47
C GLU A 31 2.98 4.58 13.75
N GLN A 32 1.77 4.65 14.35
CA GLN A 32 1.43 3.84 15.53
C GLN A 32 1.33 2.35 15.22
N ILE A 33 0.83 1.98 14.04
CA ILE A 33 0.71 0.57 13.60
C ILE A 33 2.08 -0.01 13.28
N LEU A 34 2.96 0.77 12.66
CA LEU A 34 4.29 0.35 12.24
C LEU A 34 5.34 0.44 13.35
N ARG A 35 4.98 0.96 14.53
CA ARG A 35 5.78 0.82 15.74
C ARG A 35 5.84 -0.65 16.14
N SER A 36 6.83 -1.34 15.60
CA SER A 36 7.25 -2.65 16.08
C SER A 36 8.21 -2.50 17.25
N GLU A 37 8.11 -3.39 18.23
CA GLU A 37 9.08 -3.56 19.31
C GLU A 37 10.37 -4.28 18.84
N GLN A 38 10.43 -4.72 17.57
CA GLN A 38 11.66 -5.27 17.01
C GLN A 38 12.76 -4.21 16.88
N ALA A 39 14.00 -4.65 17.09
CA ALA A 39 15.19 -3.84 16.88
C ALA A 39 15.18 -3.21 15.49
N LYS A 40 15.57 -1.93 15.41
CA LYS A 40 15.72 -1.22 14.14
C LYS A 40 16.64 -2.03 13.23
N PHE A 41 16.11 -2.47 12.10
CA PHE A 41 16.89 -3.13 11.06
C PHE A 41 17.76 -2.08 10.38
N PHE A 42 19.07 -2.22 10.50
CA PHE A 42 20.03 -1.33 9.86
C PHE A 42 20.90 -2.17 8.93
N ASP A 43 20.73 -1.95 7.63
CA ASP A 43 21.57 -2.52 6.57
C ASP A 43 22.14 -1.35 5.76
N PRO A 44 23.47 -1.20 5.66
CA PRO A 44 24.09 -0.11 4.90
C PRO A 44 23.74 -0.12 3.40
N ASN A 45 23.27 -1.25 2.85
CA ASN A 45 22.82 -1.34 1.46
C ASN A 45 21.37 -0.87 1.28
N LEU A 46 20.61 -0.67 2.35
CA LEU A 46 19.26 -0.09 2.30
C LEU A 46 19.38 1.44 2.22
N ILE A 47 19.25 1.98 1.01
CA ILE A 47 19.39 3.42 0.73
C ILE A 47 18.15 4.20 1.21
N VAL A 48 16.97 3.65 0.93
CA VAL A 48 15.69 4.22 1.34
C VAL A 48 14.87 3.12 1.99
N GLY A 49 14.71 3.21 3.31
CA GLY A 49 13.97 2.25 4.12
C GLY A 49 12.71 2.85 4.74
N HIS A 50 12.11 2.08 5.64
CA HIS A 50 10.85 2.42 6.28
C HIS A 50 10.89 3.75 7.05
N GLU A 51 12.04 4.07 7.63
CA GLU A 51 12.29 5.26 8.46
C GLU A 51 12.16 6.58 7.69
N THR A 52 12.34 6.57 6.38
CA THR A 52 12.32 7.77 5.53
C THR A 52 10.91 8.23 5.16
N LYS A 53 9.89 7.36 5.35
CA LYS A 53 8.47 7.62 5.00
C LYS A 53 8.26 7.98 3.52
N ASP A 54 9.10 7.44 2.64
CA ASP A 54 9.00 7.59 1.18
C ASP A 54 8.01 6.59 0.54
N ASP A 55 7.63 6.85 -0.70
CA ASP A 55 6.65 6.04 -1.46
C ASP A 55 7.19 4.67 -1.92
N ALA A 56 8.50 4.42 -1.78
CA ALA A 56 9.15 3.18 -2.19
C ALA A 56 10.41 2.91 -1.35
N ALA A 57 10.77 1.63 -1.22
CA ALA A 57 12.05 1.21 -0.69
C ALA A 57 13.08 1.08 -1.81
N VAL A 58 14.33 1.46 -1.52
CA VAL A 58 15.47 1.36 -2.46
C VAL A 58 16.62 0.61 -1.80
N TYR A 59 17.06 -0.47 -2.43
CA TYR A 59 18.16 -1.32 -1.95
C TYR A 59 19.28 -1.39 -2.99
N ASP A 60 20.53 -1.15 -2.59
CA ASP A 60 21.71 -1.29 -3.44
C ASP A 60 22.10 -2.77 -3.56
N VAL A 61 22.22 -3.27 -4.78
CA VAL A 61 22.72 -4.64 -5.05
C VAL A 61 24.14 -4.65 -5.61
N GLY A 62 24.80 -3.48 -5.63
CA GLY A 62 26.16 -3.29 -6.10
C GLY A 62 26.22 -2.94 -7.59
N HIS A 63 27.45 -2.66 -8.06
CA HIS A 63 27.72 -2.31 -9.46
C HIS A 63 26.94 -1.09 -9.98
N GLY A 64 26.53 -0.19 -9.08
CA GLY A 64 25.70 0.96 -9.41
C GLY A 64 24.25 0.61 -9.75
N MET A 65 23.77 -0.57 -9.35
CA MET A 65 22.42 -1.05 -9.59
C MET A 65 21.65 -1.15 -8.28
N GLY A 66 20.39 -0.70 -8.30
CA GLY A 66 19.49 -0.75 -7.14
C GLY A 66 18.15 -1.41 -7.47
N ILE A 67 17.57 -2.08 -6.48
CA ILE A 67 16.20 -2.59 -6.51
C ILE A 67 15.28 -1.54 -5.91
N ILE A 68 14.24 -1.19 -6.65
CA ILE A 68 13.16 -0.33 -6.18
C ILE A 68 11.93 -1.20 -5.97
N SER A 69 11.35 -1.15 -4.77
CA SER A 69 10.15 -1.89 -4.42
C SER A 69 9.14 -0.98 -3.78
N THR A 70 7.91 -0.98 -4.29
CA THR A 70 6.78 -0.27 -3.72
C THR A 70 5.55 -1.16 -3.77
N THR A 71 4.62 -0.94 -2.85
CA THR A 71 3.34 -1.65 -2.82
C THR A 71 2.23 -0.66 -2.48
N ASP A 72 1.20 -0.66 -3.32
CA ASP A 72 0.02 0.19 -3.15
C ASP A 72 -1.23 -0.67 -3.13
N PHE A 73 -2.12 -0.37 -2.20
CA PHE A 73 -3.43 -1.00 -2.11
C PHE A 73 -4.50 0.08 -2.20
N PHE A 74 -5.40 -0.07 -3.17
CA PHE A 74 -6.55 0.82 -3.35
C PHE A 74 -7.85 0.02 -3.18
N TYR A 75 -8.81 0.59 -2.48
CA TYR A 75 -10.18 0.09 -2.47
C TYR A 75 -10.94 0.59 -3.71
N ALA A 76 -12.01 -0.09 -4.08
CA ALA A 76 -12.93 0.38 -5.13
C ALA A 76 -13.57 1.70 -4.68
N TYR A 77 -12.94 2.82 -5.07
CA TYR A 77 -13.37 4.21 -4.94
C TYR A 77 -14.31 4.54 -3.76
N CYS A 78 -13.74 5.05 -2.67
CA CYS A 78 -14.52 5.65 -1.59
C CYS A 78 -15.30 6.86 -2.10
N ARG A 79 -16.56 6.99 -1.68
CA ARG A 79 -17.51 7.97 -2.20
C ARG A 79 -17.38 9.32 -1.54
#